data_AF-A0A2E5LUQ5-F1
#
_entry.id   AF-A0A2E5LUQ5-F1
#
_cell.length_a   1.000
_cell.length_b   1.000
_cell.length_c   1.000
_cell.angle_alpha   90.00
_cell.angle_beta   90.00
_cell.angle_gamma   90.00
#
_symmetry.space_group_name_H-M   'P 1'
#
loop_
_entity.id
_entity.type
_entity.pdbx_description
1 polymer ?
#
loop_
_entity_poly.entity_id
_entity_poly.type
_entity_poly.pdbx_seq_one_letter_code
_entity_poly.pdbx_strand_id
1 'polypeptide(L)'
;MRFSYKVIIILFFVFVGLNHVFSQITTTNAPPYDTEEYLVNDVLLGADLTTSNFLSQGFAQGIGYFDGTNANIGFEEGVILS
;
A
#
# COMPACT_ATOMS: atom_id res chain seq x y z
N MET A 1 -6.41 -0.63 -44.82
CA MET A 1 -7.44 -0.87 -43.79
C MET A 1 -7.98 0.48 -43.35
N ARG A 2 -9.28 0.78 -43.58
CA ARG A 2 -9.89 2.05 -43.18
C ARG A 2 -10.63 1.86 -41.86
N PHE A 3 -10.16 2.48 -40.78
CA PHE A 3 -10.88 2.48 -39.52
C PHE A 3 -12.09 3.41 -39.62
N SER A 4 -13.27 2.93 -39.18
CA SER A 4 -14.48 3.76 -39.12
C SER A 4 -14.38 4.74 -37.95
N TYR A 5 -14.96 5.93 -38.09
CA TYR A 5 -14.97 6.96 -37.03
C TYR A 5 -15.52 6.45 -35.69
N LYS A 6 -16.45 5.48 -35.72
CA LYS A 6 -16.98 4.80 -34.53
C LYS A 6 -15.89 4.07 -33.72
N VAL A 7 -14.93 3.43 -34.40
CA VAL A 7 -13.82 2.72 -33.76
C VAL A 7 -12.87 3.72 -33.09
N ILE A 8 -12.63 4.86 -33.73
CA ILE A 8 -11.79 5.94 -33.20
C ILE A 8 -12.42 6.53 -31.92
N ILE A 9 -13.73 6.75 -31.92
CA ILE A 9 -14.47 7.24 -30.73
C ILE A 9 -14.36 6.23 -29.57
N ILE A 10 -14.55 4.94 -29.83
CA ILE A 10 -14.43 3.90 -28.78
C ILE A 10 -13.01 3.87 -28.20
N LEU A 11 -11.98 3.92 -29.04
CA LEU A 11 -10.58 3.93 -28.59
C LEU A 11 -10.27 5.17 -27.75
N PHE A 12 -10.83 6.33 -28.10
CA PHE A 12 -10.67 7.54 -27.30
C PHE A 12 -11.28 7.39 -25.89
N PHE A 13 -12.49 6.85 -25.78
CA PHE A 13 -13.11 6.60 -24.47
C PHE A 13 -12.36 5.57 -23.64
N VAL A 14 -11.85 4.50 -24.26
CA VAL A 14 -11.01 3.51 -23.57
C VAL A 14 -9.72 4.15 -23.07
N PHE A 15 -9.04 4.96 -23.89
CA PHE A 15 -7.80 5.62 -23.51
C PHE A 15 -7.99 6.58 -22.33
N VAL A 16 -9.09 7.34 -22.29
CA VAL A 16 -9.42 8.22 -21.15
C VAL A 16 -9.66 7.39 -19.88
N GLY A 17 -10.37 6.26 -19.97
CA GLY A 17 -10.69 5.41 -18.81
C GLY A 17 -9.47 4.73 -18.15
N LEU A 18 -8.44 4.39 -18.93
CA LEU A 18 -7.24 3.71 -18.40
C LEU A 18 -6.40 4.59 -17.45
N ASN A 19 -6.54 5.92 -17.49
CA ASN A 19 -5.80 6.83 -16.61
C ASN A 19 -6.33 6.86 -15.17
N HIS A 20 -7.47 6.20 -14.89
CA HIS A 20 -8.12 6.19 -13.57
C HIS A 20 -8.03 4.84 -12.85
N VAL A 21 -7.30 3.87 -13.40
CA VAL A 21 -7.12 2.56 -12.78
C VAL A 21 -5.78 2.54 -12.05
N PHE A 22 -5.80 2.75 -10.73
CA PHE A 22 -4.67 2.46 -9.87
C PHE A 22 -4.79 1.00 -9.45
N SER A 23 -3.98 0.10 -10.02
CA SER A 23 -3.91 -1.30 -9.59
C SER A 23 -2.68 -1.58 -8.69
N GLN A 24 -2.05 -0.51 -8.19
CA GLN A 24 -0.78 -0.57 -7.48
C GLN A 24 -0.98 -0.63 -5.98
N ILE A 25 -0.05 -1.28 -5.29
CA ILE A 25 0.09 -1.19 -3.84
C ILE A 25 0.48 0.24 -3.49
N THR A 26 -0.17 0.80 -2.47
CA THR A 26 0.26 2.08 -1.90
C THR A 26 1.05 1.79 -0.64
N THR A 27 2.24 2.38 -0.50
CA THR A 27 3.08 2.19 0.69
C THR A 27 3.34 3.52 1.40
N THR A 28 3.51 3.45 2.71
CA THR A 28 3.88 4.61 3.53
C THR A 28 4.78 4.21 4.68
N ASN A 29 5.74 5.07 5.00
CA ASN A 29 6.56 5.02 6.21
C ASN A 29 6.39 6.35 6.95
N ALA A 30 5.18 6.92 6.90
CA ALA A 30 4.80 8.08 7.69
C ALA A 30 4.28 7.64 9.07
N PRO A 31 4.44 8.47 10.12
CA PRO A 31 3.87 8.17 11.43
C PRO A 31 2.37 7.84 11.38
N PRO A 32 1.91 6.83 12.15
CA PRO A 32 2.66 6.07 13.16
C PRO A 32 3.41 4.82 12.61
N TYR A 33 3.31 4.52 11.31
CA TYR A 33 3.76 3.26 10.71
C TYR A 33 5.28 3.10 10.54
N ASP A 34 6.07 4.00 11.13
CA ASP A 34 7.51 4.14 10.93
C ASP A 34 8.33 3.82 12.18
N THR A 35 7.68 3.36 13.26
CA THR A 35 8.33 3.09 14.55
C THR A 35 8.19 1.64 15.00
N GLU A 36 9.19 1.16 15.73
CA GLU A 36 9.16 -0.14 16.42
C GLU A 36 8.07 -0.17 17.49
N GLU A 37 7.85 0.97 18.16
CA GLU A 37 6.84 1.11 19.20
C GLU A 37 5.44 0.80 18.65
N TYR A 38 5.07 1.39 17.51
CA TYR A 38 3.81 1.10 16.83
C TYR A 38 3.69 -0.38 16.44
N LEU A 39 4.74 -0.92 15.81
CA LEU A 39 4.75 -2.33 15.40
C LEU A 39 4.51 -3.25 16.60
N VAL A 40 5.20 -3.03 17.70
CA VAL A 40 5.08 -3.88 18.88
C VAL A 40 3.73 -3.68 19.56
N ASN A 41 3.36 -2.44 19.90
CA ASN A 41 2.18 -2.18 20.71
C ASN A 41 0.86 -2.33 19.95
N ASP A 42 0.79 -1.87 18.71
CA ASP A 42 -0.47 -1.77 17.96
C ASP A 42 -0.70 -2.93 17.00
N VAL A 43 0.35 -3.65 16.58
CA VAL A 43 0.24 -4.75 15.61
C VAL A 43 0.49 -6.12 16.25
N LEU A 44 1.53 -6.26 17.07
CA LEU A 44 1.96 -7.56 17.58
C LEU A 44 1.37 -7.93 18.95
N LEU A 45 0.99 -6.94 19.75
CA LEU A 45 0.51 -7.13 21.11
C LEU A 45 -0.98 -6.82 21.27
N GLY A 46 -1.58 -7.43 22.30
CA GLY A 46 -2.94 -7.11 22.74
C GLY A 46 -2.94 -6.00 23.79
N ALA A 47 -4.11 -5.39 24.00
CA ALA A 47 -4.32 -4.18 24.81
C ALA A 47 -3.91 -4.26 26.29
N ASP A 48 -3.63 -5.45 26.82
CA ASP A 48 -3.38 -5.68 28.25
C ASP A 48 -1.89 -5.75 28.62
N LEU A 49 -0.98 -5.45 27.68
CA LEU A 49 0.46 -5.53 27.89
C LEU A 49 1.10 -4.14 27.82
N THR A 50 1.89 -3.81 28.84
CA THR A 50 2.75 -2.62 28.85
C THR A 50 4.17 -3.00 28.44
N THR A 51 4.71 -2.38 27.40
CA THR A 51 6.07 -2.64 26.94
C THR A 51 6.95 -1.39 26.95
N SER A 52 8.26 -1.58 26.91
CA SER A 52 9.24 -0.50 26.92
C SER A 52 10.57 -0.97 26.32
N ASN A 53 11.46 -0.02 26.03
CA ASN A 53 12.79 -0.25 25.44
C ASN A 53 12.74 -0.89 24.05
N PHE A 54 12.10 -0.21 23.10
CA PHE A 54 12.05 -0.64 21.70
C PHE A 54 13.41 -0.43 21.01
N LEU A 55 13.94 -1.50 20.43
CA LEU A 55 15.19 -1.49 19.67
C LEU A 55 15.04 -2.43 18.47
N SER A 56 15.40 -1.95 17.29
CA SER A 56 15.56 -2.77 16.09
C SER A 56 17.03 -2.79 15.65
N GLN A 57 17.42 -3.84 14.94
CA GLN A 57 18.66 -3.88 14.17
C GLN A 57 18.29 -3.92 12.70
N GLY A 58 18.79 -2.97 11.92
CA GLY A 58 18.45 -2.88 10.50
C GLY A 58 18.47 -1.46 9.99
N PHE A 59 17.72 -1.21 8.91
CA PHE A 59 17.65 0.08 8.26
C PHE A 59 16.71 1.04 9.01
N ALA A 60 17.08 2.31 9.12
CA ALA A 60 16.31 3.34 9.84
C ALA A 60 14.90 3.64 9.27
N GLN A 61 14.55 3.06 8.12
CA GLN A 61 13.20 3.09 7.52
C GLN A 61 12.75 1.72 7.04
N GLY A 62 13.17 0.67 7.76
CA GLY A 62 12.78 -0.71 7.43
C GLY A 62 11.31 -1.01 7.72
N ILE A 63 10.64 -0.21 8.54
CA ILE A 63 9.24 -0.40 8.95
C ILE A 63 8.35 0.54 8.15
N GLY A 64 7.28 -0.02 7.58
CA GLY A 64 6.25 0.74 6.88
C GLY A 64 4.92 0.00 6.83
N TYR A 65 3.99 0.54 6.06
CA TYR A 65 2.64 0.01 5.86
C TYR A 65 2.32 -0.06 4.37
N PHE A 66 1.50 -1.04 3.98
CA PHE A 66 0.92 -1.10 2.65
C PHE A 66 -0.61 -1.17 2.70
N ASP A 67 -1.24 -0.49 1.74
CA ASP A 67 -2.64 -0.64 1.37
C ASP A 67 -2.71 -1.42 0.05
N GLY A 68 -3.32 -2.59 0.13
CA GLY A 68 -3.54 -3.55 -0.95
C GLY A 68 -4.97 -3.53 -1.51
N THR A 69 -5.86 -2.63 -1.07
CA THR A 69 -7.27 -2.55 -1.52
C THR A 69 -7.40 -2.49 -3.05
N ASN A 70 -6.45 -1.80 -3.69
CA ASN A 70 -6.40 -1.63 -5.13
C ASN A 70 -5.47 -2.63 -5.83
N ALA A 71 -4.83 -3.55 -5.10
CA ALA A 71 -3.88 -4.51 -5.62
C ALA A 71 -4.46 -5.93 -5.62
N ASN A 72 -4.15 -6.72 -6.64
CA ASN A 72 -4.59 -8.12 -6.71
C ASN A 72 -3.59 -9.05 -5.99
N ILE A 73 -3.35 -8.81 -4.71
CA ILE A 73 -2.42 -9.58 -3.86
C ILE A 73 -3.12 -10.46 -2.82
N GLY A 74 -4.46 -10.37 -2.71
CA GLY A 74 -5.25 -11.16 -1.76
C GLY A 74 -5.19 -10.67 -0.30
N PHE A 75 -4.62 -9.49 -0.07
CA PHE A 75 -4.54 -8.83 1.23
C PHE A 75 -5.04 -7.39 1.09
N GLU A 76 -5.85 -6.94 2.05
CA GLU A 76 -6.36 -5.56 2.08
C GLU A 76 -5.27 -4.59 2.55
N GLU A 77 -4.44 -4.98 3.51
CA GLU A 77 -3.39 -4.14 4.10
C GLU A 77 -2.37 -4.94 4.90
N GLY A 78 -1.27 -4.31 5.32
CA GLY A 78 -0.31 -4.92 6.23
C GLY A 78 0.95 -4.09 6.50
N VAL A 79 1.86 -4.65 7.30
CA VAL A 79 3.15 -4.04 7.66
C VAL A 79 4.26 -4.51 6.71
N ILE A 80 5.16 -3.60 6.37
CA ILE A 80 6.40 -3.87 5.62
C ILE A 80 7.56 -3.91 6.61
N LEU A 81 8.42 -4.92 6.49
CA LEU A 81 9.70 -5.04 7.19
C LEU A 81 10.82 -5.27 6.15
N SER A 82 11.84 -4.42 6.14
CA SER A 82 12.98 -4.45 5.20
C SER A 82 14.32 -4.53 5.90
#